data_AF-A0AAW5TNG2-F1
#
_entry.id   AF-A0AAW5TNG2-F1
#
_cell.length_a   1.000
_cell.length_b   1.000
_cell.length_c   1.000
_cell.angle_alpha   90.00
_cell.angle_beta   90.00
_cell.angle_gamma   90.00
#
_symmetry.space_group_name_H-M   'P 1'
#
loop_
_entity.id
_entity.type
_entity.pdbx_description
1 polymer ?
#
loop_
_entity_poly.entity_id
_entity_poly.type
_entity_poly.pdbx_seq_one_letter_code
_entity_poly.pdbx_strand_id
1 'polypeptide(L)' 'MDNFDIYKLKEAGLTNQQVINVLSYAEIQEKELSVKDMAVVSECRNPALFIEKYLQLDDDLLCQEFEKFPSVSILDDV' A
#
# COMPACT_ATOMS: atom_id res chain seq x y z
N MET A 1 6.00 -5.40 4.33
CA MET A 1 4.76 -4.61 4.34
C MET A 1 3.87 -5.17 5.40
N ASP A 2 3.22 -4.31 6.17
CA ASP A 2 2.24 -4.69 7.19
C ASP A 2 0.80 -4.35 6.76
N ASN A 3 -0.16 -4.54 7.67
CA ASN A 3 -1.57 -4.27 7.40
C ASN A 3 -1.86 -2.77 7.20
N PHE A 4 -1.06 -1.90 7.83
CA PHE A 4 -1.19 -0.45 7.66
C PHE A 4 -0.66 0.00 6.29
N ASP A 5 0.45 -0.58 5.82
CA ASP A 5 0.97 -0.33 4.47
C ASP A 5 -0.07 -0.68 3.39
N ILE A 6 -0.78 -1.81 3.55
CA ILE A 6 -1.88 -2.22 2.65
C ILE A 6 -2.99 -1.16 2.65
N TYR A 7 -3.38 -0.68 3.83
CA TYR A 7 -4.38 0.37 3.96
C TYR A 7 -3.94 1.67 3.29
N LYS A 8 -2.70 2.11 3.55
CA LYS A 8 -2.11 3.31 2.96
C LYS A 8 -2.06 3.28 1.44
N LEU A 9 -1.72 2.13 0.84
CA LEU A 9 -1.75 1.95 -0.62
C LEU A 9 -3.15 2.15 -1.20
N LYS A 10 -4.19 1.70 -0.50
CA LYS A 10 -5.59 1.87 -0.93
C LYS A 10 -6.03 3.32 -0.83
N GLU A 11 -5.67 4.01 0.24
CA GLU A 11 -5.97 5.44 0.43
C GLU A 11 -5.22 6.32 -0.59
N ALA A 12 -4.02 5.91 -1.01
CA ALA A 12 -3.30 6.52 -2.13
C ALA A 12 -3.97 6.29 -3.51
N GLY A 13 -5.00 5.45 -3.58
CA GLY A 13 -5.85 5.24 -4.75
C GLY A 13 -5.55 3.98 -5.55
N LEU A 14 -4.78 3.03 -5.02
CA LEU A 14 -4.63 1.72 -5.64
C LEU A 14 -5.87 0.85 -5.42
N THR A 15 -6.27 0.14 -6.47
CA THR A 15 -7.31 -0.91 -6.37
C THR A 15 -6.77 -2.16 -5.70
N ASN A 16 -7.65 -3.03 -5.19
CA ASN A 16 -7.23 -4.29 -4.54
C ASN A 16 -6.30 -5.14 -5.43
N GLN A 17 -6.56 -5.24 -6.73
CA GLN A 17 -5.72 -6.01 -7.65
C GLN A 17 -4.30 -5.41 -7.75
N GLN A 18 -4.19 -4.09 -7.76
CA GLN A 18 -2.91 -3.39 -7.86
C GLN A 18 -2.11 -3.52 -6.56
N VAL A 19 -2.80 -3.51 -5.41
CA VAL A 19 -2.19 -3.80 -4.10
C VAL A 19 -1.65 -5.24 -4.07
N ILE A 20 -2.39 -6.22 -4.60
CA ILE A 20 -1.91 -7.60 -4.72
C ILE A 20 -0.64 -7.66 -5.55
N ASN A 21 -0.57 -6.96 -6.70
CA ASN A 21 0.64 -6.94 -7.53
C ASN A 21 1.86 -6.41 -6.73
N VAL A 22 1.68 -5.35 -5.95
CA VAL A 22 2.73 -4.79 -5.09
C VAL A 22 3.15 -5.79 -4.01
N LEU A 23 2.20 -6.43 -3.33
CA LEU A 23 2.47 -7.43 -2.29
C LEU A 23 3.23 -8.63 -2.84
N SER A 24 2.82 -9.18 -3.98
CA SER A 24 3.51 -10.30 -4.63
C SER A 24 4.96 -9.96 -5.01
N TYR A 25 5.21 -8.72 -5.45
CA TYR A 25 6.57 -8.29 -5.75
C TYR A 25 7.41 -8.06 -4.49
N ALA A 26 6.81 -7.52 -3.42
CA ALA A 26 7.48 -7.33 -2.14
C ALA A 26 7.95 -8.67 -1.54
N GLU A 27 7.11 -9.71 -1.65
CA GLU A 27 7.44 -11.07 -1.22
C GLU A 27 8.65 -11.63 -1.98
N ILE A 28 8.74 -11.42 -3.30
CA ILE A 28 9.85 -11.89 -4.13
C ILE A 28 11.17 -11.16 -3.82
N GLN A 29 11.11 -9.86 -3.53
CA GLN A 29 12.32 -9.05 -3.34
C GLN A 29 12.94 -9.15 -1.94
N GLU A 30 12.21 -9.68 -0.95
CA GLU A 30 12.62 -9.76 0.47
C GLU A 30 13.15 -8.42 1.02
N LYS A 31 12.71 -7.29 0.47
CA LYS A 31 13.19 -5.93 0.78
C LYS A 31 12.05 -4.93 0.79
N GLU A 32 12.26 -3.82 1.48
CA GLU A 32 11.36 -2.67 1.41
C GLU A 32 11.32 -2.08 0.00
N LEU A 33 10.12 -1.85 -0.51
CA LEU A 33 9.88 -1.26 -1.81
C LEU A 33 9.85 0.27 -1.71
N SER A 34 10.51 0.96 -2.63
CA SER A 34 10.34 2.40 -2.73
C SER A 34 8.96 2.75 -3.31
N VAL A 35 8.45 3.96 -3.03
CA VAL A 35 7.18 4.44 -3.62
C VAL A 35 7.20 4.41 -5.15
N LYS A 36 8.37 4.58 -5.76
CA LYS A 36 8.54 4.47 -7.22
C LYS A 36 8.39 3.03 -7.70
N ASP A 37 8.98 2.08 -6.99
CA ASP A 37 8.86 0.66 -7.34
C ASP A 37 7.40 0.20 -7.19
N MET A 38 6.74 0.60 -6.10
CA MET A 38 5.32 0.34 -5.89
C MET A 38 4.46 0.93 -7.02
N ALA A 39 4.76 2.16 -7.46
CA ALA A 39 4.03 2.80 -8.55
C ALA A 39 4.17 2.03 -9.88
N VAL A 40 5.38 1.53 -10.19
CA VAL A 40 5.64 0.75 -11.41
C VAL A 40 4.96 -0.62 -11.33
N VAL A 41 5.16 -1.35 -10.24
CA VAL A 41 4.66 -2.73 -10.04
C VAL A 41 3.15 -2.79 -9.87
N SER A 42 2.54 -1.73 -9.32
CA SER A 42 1.09 -1.64 -9.21
C SER A 42 0.38 -1.65 -10.57
N GLU A 43 1.09 -1.39 -11.67
CA GLU A 43 0.51 -1.24 -13.01
C GLU A 43 -0.64 -0.20 -13.03
N CYS A 44 -0.55 0.82 -12.17
CA CYS A 44 -1.53 1.89 -12.16
C CYS A 44 -1.42 2.77 -13.40
N ARG A 45 -2.56 3.27 -13.88
CA ARG A 45 -2.62 4.06 -15.13
C ARG A 45 -1.83 5.36 -15.04
N ASN A 46 -1.72 5.94 -13.84
CA ASN A 46 -1.01 7.19 -13.61
C ASN A 46 -0.09 7.06 -12.38
N PRO A 47 1.14 6.54 -12.56
CA PRO A 47 2.11 6.38 -11.48
C PRO A 47 2.47 7.67 -10.78
N ALA A 48 2.56 8.79 -11.52
CA ALA A 48 2.89 10.09 -10.94
C ALA A 48 1.80 10.57 -9.97
N LEU A 49 0.53 10.39 -10.34
CA LEU A 49 -0.60 10.75 -9.46
C LEU A 49 -0.67 9.87 -8.22
N PHE A 50 -0.38 8.56 -8.34
CA PHE A 50 -0.28 7.69 -7.17
C PHE A 50 0.83 8.14 -6.23
N ILE A 51 2.03 8.44 -6.75
CA ILE A 51 3.16 8.91 -5.94
C ILE A 51 2.82 10.23 -5.24
N GLU A 52 2.23 11.19 -5.97
CA GLU A 52 1.79 12.47 -5.40
C GLU A 52 0.83 12.25 -4.24
N LYS A 53 -0.23 11.45 -4.45
CA LYS A 53 -1.22 11.15 -3.40
C LYS A 53 -0.59 10.46 -2.21
N TYR A 54 0.24 9.43 -2.46
CA TYR A 54 0.90 8.68 -1.40
C TYR A 54 1.77 9.57 -0.51
N LEU A 55 2.49 10.53 -1.09
CA LEU A 55 3.34 11.48 -0.36
C LEU A 55 2.55 12.60 0.34
N GLN A 56 1.31 12.86 -0.07
CA GLN A 56 0.43 13.86 0.54
C GLN A 56 -0.40 13.32 1.72
N LEU A 57 -0.41 12.00 1.92
CA LEU A 57 -1.08 11.39 3.06
C LEU A 57 -0.42 11.81 4.38
N ASP A 58 -1.25 12.13 5.37
CA ASP A 58 -0.82 12.38 6.74
C ASP A 58 -0.84 11.06 7.50
N ASP A 59 0.36 10.52 7.74
CA ASP A 59 0.53 9.20 8.36
C ASP A 59 -0.06 9.14 9.78
N ASP A 60 0.00 10.24 10.54
CA ASP A 60 -0.52 10.28 11.91
C ASP A 60 -2.05 10.19 11.92
N LEU A 61 -2.72 10.92 11.02
CA LEU A 61 -4.18 10.85 10.87
C LEU A 61 -4.61 9.49 10.31
N LEU A 62 -3.85 8.94 9.38
CA LEU A 62 -4.16 7.67 8.74
C LEU A 62 -4.03 6.49 9.71
N CYS A 63 -2.98 6.48 10.54
CA CYS A 63 -2.81 5.51 11.62
C CYS A 63 -3.99 5.57 12.60
N GLN A 64 -4.35 6.78 13.04
CA GLN A 64 -5.49 6.97 13.95
C GLN A 64 -6.80 6.47 13.34
N GLU A 65 -6.99 6.59 12.03
CA GLU A 65 -8.17 6.06 11.35
C GLU A 65 -8.15 4.54 11.25
N PHE A 66 -7.02 3.97 10.86
CA PHE A 66 -6.82 2.53 10.74
C PHE A 66 -7.07 1.80 12.06
N GLU A 67 -6.59 2.33 13.18
CA GLU A 67 -6.70 1.72 14.50
C GLU A 67 -8.10 1.81 15.13
N LYS A 68 -9.05 2.53 14.51
CA LYS A 68 -10.43 2.64 15.03
C LYS A 68 -11.13 1.28 15.14
N PHE A 69 -10.79 0.35 14.25
CA PHE A 69 -11.38 -0.99 14.22
C PHE A 69 -10.31 -2.04 13.96
N PRO A 70 -10.41 -3.23 14.59
CA PRO A 70 -9.49 -4.32 14.28
C PRO A 70 -9.65 -4.75 12.82
N SER A 71 -8.52 -5.01 12.16
CA SER A 71 -8.46 -5.45 10.78
C SER A 71 -7.73 -6.79 10.66
N VAL A 72 -8.05 -7.52 9.60
CA VAL A 72 -7.31 -8.71 9.16
C VAL A 72 -6.94 -8.55 7.68
N SER A 73 -5.79 -9.06 7.27
CA SER A 73 -5.30 -9.03 5.90
C SER A 73 -4.93 -10.42 5.39
N ILE A 74 -4.56 -10.49 4.10
CA ILE A 74 -4.02 -11.70 3.45
C ILE A 74 -2.64 -12.11 4.00
N LEU A 75 -1.96 -11.23 4.71
CA LEU A 75 -0.65 -11.50 5.31
C LEU A 75 -0.76 -12.16 6.70
N ASP A 76 -1.95 -12.16 7.31
CA ASP A 76 -2.14 -12.71 8.64
C ASP A 76 -2.26 -14.25 8.59
N ASP A 77 -1.55 -14.93 9.49
CA ASP A 77 -1.68 -16.38 9.67
C ASP A 77 -3.08 -16.74 10.23
N VAL A 78 -3.64 -17.85 9.75
CA VAL A 78 -4.97 -18.38 10.17
C VAL A 78 -4.87 -19.22 11.43
#